data_AF-A0A6N2JJC4-F1
#
_entry.id   AF-A0A6N2JJC4-F1
#
_cell.length_a   1.000
_cell.length_b   1.000
_cell.length_c   1.000
_cell.angle_alpha   90.00
_cell.angle_beta   90.00
_cell.angle_gamma   90.00
#
_symmetry.space_group_name_H-M   'P 1'
#
loop_
_entity.id
_entity.type
_entity.pdbx_description
1 polymer ?
#
loop_
_entity_poly.entity_id
_entity_poly.type
_entity_poly.pdbx_seq_one_letter_code
_entity_poly.pdbx_strand_id
1 'polypeptide(L)'
;MDSKSLNDKSLNAKSLLLSILSLLSILFILFTLQASWNNPQEQTKLDLLQTDLILQATQVQEKAQVSPKDDIFQILIGESKPQELYAQALNSYQEVLKASKSSLTSLEQVSLSPEARDYEPQALSKQKQKKLTSVSEISIRTGLLQIQAGDTQGAIATWESVAELENQSMTSYGLTAQILKGLWSNPIMLFPNAETQILRTLDGWYRKIALTKLYESQQRSEKIPELEQKAQIEVNIAINRLVIINSIPLIGGSVGVLVWIVLLVQWIFFRASSPFYKKTQGDINQNSNQVNLQVPWGIGTVWEVMVLWFTAFCLMTQFVLPLIFEFLGIQTRASEDYTIQAVLVLIPYTLSVFPMLPILQASLAAYQPLPEGWFRIKITPPQWLLWGVGGYFASVPLVLVISVLSQKFLQGQGGGNPLLPILTDSQNNLPKFLLWTTLAIAAPFFEEYLFRGFLLPSLAKFLPVWGSIALSGFFFALAHLNLADIIPLTTLGIVMGFVYWRSKNLLSSMLLHCLWNSGSFFALIALGGK
;
A
#
# COMPACT_ATOMS: atom_id res chain seq x y z
N MET A 1 19.74 59.32 14.81
CA MET A 1 20.49 58.62 13.74
C MET A 1 21.43 57.67 14.44
N ASP A 2 20.99 56.43 14.68
CA ASP A 2 21.88 55.35 15.15
C ASP A 2 22.04 54.38 13.99
N SER A 3 23.18 54.50 13.31
CA SER A 3 23.58 53.62 12.21
C SER A 3 23.97 52.26 12.78
N LYS A 4 23.02 51.32 12.86
CA LYS A 4 23.37 49.89 12.94
C LYS A 4 24.12 49.51 11.66
N SER A 5 25.37 49.10 11.81
CA SER A 5 26.22 48.66 10.73
C SER A 5 25.58 47.48 10.00
N LEU A 6 25.33 47.68 8.70
CA LEU A 6 25.07 46.63 7.71
C LEU A 6 26.38 45.88 7.45
N ASN A 7 26.87 45.08 8.41
CA ASN A 7 27.92 44.10 8.15
C ASN A 7 28.06 43.11 9.30
N ASP A 8 27.16 42.13 9.33
CA ASP A 8 27.42 40.87 10.02
C ASP A 8 26.79 39.72 9.21
N LYS A 9 27.30 39.54 7.98
CA LYS A 9 27.05 38.35 7.15
C LYS A 9 28.25 37.42 7.24
N SER A 10 28.69 37.07 8.44
CA SER A 10 29.38 35.81 8.60
C SER A 10 28.34 34.71 8.34
N LEU A 11 28.53 33.90 7.29
CA LEU A 11 27.73 32.70 7.08
C LEU A 11 27.91 31.82 8.32
N ASN A 12 26.93 31.86 9.24
CA ASN A 12 26.91 31.01 10.41
C ASN A 12 27.04 29.55 9.91
N ALA A 13 28.07 28.83 10.35
CA ALA A 13 28.34 27.45 9.92
C ALA A 13 27.10 26.55 10.04
N LYS A 14 26.25 26.78 11.05
CA LYS A 14 24.96 26.11 11.22
C LYS A 14 24.00 26.38 10.06
N SER A 15 23.89 27.63 9.62
CA SER A 15 23.01 28.03 8.50
C SER A 15 23.51 27.48 7.17
N LEU A 16 24.82 27.45 6.96
CA LEU A 16 25.43 26.85 5.77
C LEU A 16 25.17 25.34 5.72
N LEU A 17 25.43 24.63 6.83
CA LEU A 17 25.13 23.22 6.96
C LEU A 17 23.65 22.92 6.67
N LEU A 18 22.74 23.67 7.29
CA LEU A 18 21.30 23.47 7.09
C LEU A 18 20.88 23.71 5.64
N SER A 19 21.48 24.67 4.95
CA SER A 19 21.21 24.94 3.53
C SER A 19 21.68 23.80 2.63
N ILE A 20 22.86 23.24 2.92
CA ILE A 20 23.40 22.06 2.21
C ILE A 20 22.48 20.85 2.43
N LEU A 21 22.12 20.56 3.67
CA LEU A 21 21.21 19.45 4.01
C LEU A 21 19.83 19.62 3.35
N SER A 22 19.33 20.86 3.28
CA SER A 22 18.08 21.18 2.59
C SER A 22 18.15 20.85 1.11
N LEU A 23 19.23 21.28 0.43
CA LEU A 23 19.43 21.00 -0.98
C LEU A 23 19.52 19.49 -1.26
N LEU A 24 20.29 18.77 -0.43
CA LEU A 24 20.41 17.31 -0.54
C LEU A 24 19.07 16.61 -0.34
N SER A 25 18.29 17.04 0.66
CA SER A 25 16.95 16.50 0.93
C SER A 25 16.00 16.71 -0.25
N ILE A 26 16.00 17.91 -0.85
CA ILE A 26 15.15 18.23 -2.01
C ILE A 26 15.55 17.40 -3.22
N LEU A 27 16.84 17.32 -3.53
CA LEU A 27 17.34 16.50 -4.64
C LEU A 27 16.98 15.04 -4.44
N PHE A 28 17.14 14.51 -3.22
CA PHE A 28 16.75 13.15 -2.89
C PHE A 28 15.26 12.91 -3.14
N ILE A 29 14.37 13.76 -2.61
CA ILE A 29 12.92 13.67 -2.83
C ILE A 29 12.59 13.67 -4.33
N LEU A 30 13.18 14.60 -5.10
CA LEU A 30 12.92 14.71 -6.54
C LEU A 30 13.33 13.45 -7.30
N PHE A 31 14.55 12.95 -7.06
CA PHE A 31 15.02 11.74 -7.73
C PHE A 31 14.23 10.49 -7.32
N THR A 32 13.86 10.36 -6.03
CA THR A 32 13.06 9.21 -5.58
C THR A 32 11.64 9.25 -6.15
N LEU A 33 10.99 10.41 -6.20
CA LEU A 33 9.66 10.54 -6.83
C LEU A 33 9.71 10.31 -8.35
N GLN A 34 10.76 10.77 -9.02
CA GLN A 34 10.97 10.49 -10.45
C GLN A 34 11.19 8.99 -10.69
N ALA A 35 11.96 8.31 -9.83
CA ALA A 35 12.14 6.86 -9.91
C ALA A 35 10.81 6.11 -9.67
N SER A 36 9.98 6.59 -8.73
CA SER A 36 8.64 6.04 -8.48
C SER A 36 7.71 6.16 -9.69
N TRP A 37 7.75 7.27 -10.45
CA TRP A 37 6.97 7.44 -11.70
C TRP A 37 7.19 6.29 -12.68
N ASN A 38 8.44 5.86 -12.85
CA ASN A 38 8.81 4.83 -13.83
C ASN A 38 8.47 3.40 -13.40
N ASN A 39 7.98 3.20 -12.17
CA ASN A 39 7.58 1.90 -11.67
C ASN A 39 6.07 1.67 -11.88
N PRO A 40 5.66 0.51 -12.43
CA PRO A 40 4.25 0.17 -12.54
C PRO A 40 3.63 0.04 -11.14
N GLN A 41 2.38 0.42 -11.00
CA GLN A 41 1.65 0.27 -9.75
C GLN A 41 1.41 -1.21 -9.43
N GLU A 42 1.54 -1.55 -8.14
CA GLU A 42 1.17 -2.87 -7.62
C GLU A 42 -0.35 -3.10 -7.61
N GLN A 43 -1.14 -2.04 -7.84
CA GLN A 43 -2.59 -2.12 -7.95
C GLN A 43 -3.00 -3.21 -8.97
N THR A 44 -2.31 -3.27 -10.10
CA THR A 44 -2.55 -4.27 -11.15
C THR A 44 -2.38 -5.71 -10.64
N LYS A 45 -1.46 -5.95 -9.69
CA LYS A 45 -1.28 -7.25 -9.03
C LYS A 45 -2.39 -7.51 -8.01
N LEU A 46 -2.80 -6.50 -7.25
CA LEU A 46 -3.90 -6.58 -6.30
C LEU A 46 -5.24 -6.88 -6.98
N ASP A 47 -5.48 -6.29 -8.16
CA ASP A 47 -6.68 -6.50 -8.96
C ASP A 47 -6.75 -7.96 -9.46
N LEU A 48 -5.60 -8.55 -9.84
CA LEU A 48 -5.54 -9.98 -10.17
C LEU A 48 -5.81 -10.88 -8.97
N LEU A 49 -5.30 -10.55 -7.78
CA LEU A 49 -5.57 -11.31 -6.56
C LEU A 49 -7.06 -11.27 -6.20
N GLN A 50 -7.71 -10.11 -6.34
CA GLN A 50 -9.16 -10.00 -6.18
C GLN A 50 -9.91 -10.83 -7.22
N THR A 51 -9.47 -10.78 -8.49
CA THR A 51 -10.04 -11.59 -9.58
C THR A 51 -9.94 -13.08 -9.26
N ASP A 52 -8.80 -13.54 -8.73
CA ASP A 52 -8.59 -14.93 -8.35
C ASP A 52 -9.50 -15.38 -7.20
N LEU A 53 -9.76 -14.52 -6.21
CA LEU A 53 -10.72 -14.80 -5.13
C LEU A 53 -12.15 -14.93 -5.68
N ILE A 54 -12.54 -14.06 -6.62
CA ILE A 54 -13.85 -14.15 -7.29
C ILE A 54 -13.98 -15.47 -8.04
N LEU A 55 -12.99 -15.82 -8.87
CA LEU A 55 -12.95 -17.11 -9.58
C LEU A 55 -12.95 -18.29 -8.62
N GLN A 56 -12.23 -18.18 -7.50
CA GLN A 56 -12.20 -19.25 -6.50
C GLN A 56 -13.58 -19.48 -5.87
N ALA A 57 -14.34 -18.41 -5.63
CA ALA A 57 -15.69 -18.49 -5.10
C ALA A 57 -16.73 -19.04 -6.10
N THR A 58 -16.52 -18.95 -7.42
CA THR A 58 -17.45 -19.52 -8.42
C THR A 58 -17.35 -21.03 -8.59
N GLN A 59 -16.31 -21.70 -8.04
CA GLN A 59 -15.98 -23.11 -8.30
C GLN A 59 -17.09 -24.13 -7.96
N VAL A 60 -18.07 -23.79 -7.11
CA VAL A 60 -19.07 -24.72 -6.56
C VAL A 60 -20.50 -24.44 -7.05
N GLN A 61 -20.74 -23.25 -7.63
CA GLN A 61 -22.08 -22.82 -8.03
C GLN A 61 -22.69 -23.67 -9.17
N GLU A 62 -21.91 -24.50 -9.86
CA GLU A 62 -22.41 -25.34 -10.95
C GLU A 62 -23.24 -26.55 -10.47
N LYS A 63 -23.22 -26.94 -9.19
CA LYS A 63 -23.90 -28.17 -8.71
C LYS A 63 -24.66 -28.09 -7.37
N ALA A 64 -24.57 -27.01 -6.58
CA ALA A 64 -25.14 -26.98 -5.23
C ALA A 64 -26.51 -26.27 -5.14
N GLN A 65 -27.39 -26.83 -4.30
CA GLN A 65 -28.62 -26.19 -3.82
C GLN A 65 -28.30 -24.94 -2.98
N VAL A 66 -29.12 -23.91 -3.14
CA VAL A 66 -29.09 -22.59 -2.50
C VAL A 66 -28.58 -22.65 -1.05
N SER A 67 -27.35 -22.20 -0.83
CA SER A 67 -26.77 -21.96 0.49
C SER A 67 -26.90 -20.47 0.86
N PRO A 68 -27.09 -20.11 2.15
CA PRO A 68 -27.08 -18.70 2.58
C PRO A 68 -25.79 -17.93 2.21
N LYS A 69 -24.69 -18.64 1.95
CA LYS A 69 -23.44 -18.03 1.47
C LYS A 69 -23.47 -17.67 -0.02
N ASP A 70 -24.32 -18.32 -0.80
CA ASP A 70 -24.53 -17.98 -2.21
C ASP A 70 -25.19 -16.60 -2.33
N ASP A 71 -26.13 -16.28 -1.43
CA ASP A 71 -26.76 -14.96 -1.35
C ASP A 71 -25.74 -13.86 -1.04
N ILE A 72 -24.82 -14.10 -0.09
CA ILE A 72 -23.75 -13.15 0.27
C ILE A 72 -22.80 -12.94 -0.93
N PHE A 73 -22.43 -14.01 -1.63
CA PHE A 73 -21.57 -13.91 -2.79
C PHE A 73 -22.25 -13.12 -3.92
N GLN A 74 -23.52 -13.41 -4.24
CA GLN A 74 -24.29 -12.66 -5.24
C GLN A 74 -24.42 -11.16 -4.88
N ILE A 75 -24.54 -10.80 -3.60
CA ILE A 75 -24.49 -9.40 -3.16
C ILE A 75 -23.12 -8.76 -3.42
N LEU A 76 -22.03 -9.51 -3.27
CA LEU A 76 -20.66 -9.00 -3.42
C LEU A 76 -20.24 -8.80 -4.88
N ILE A 77 -20.67 -9.68 -5.79
CA ILE A 77 -20.28 -9.66 -7.21
C ILE A 77 -21.38 -9.18 -8.16
N GLY A 78 -22.59 -8.91 -7.65
CA GLY A 78 -23.79 -8.66 -8.43
C GLY A 78 -24.36 -9.95 -9.05
N GLU A 79 -25.54 -9.86 -9.67
CA GLU A 79 -26.23 -10.98 -10.36
C GLU A 79 -25.54 -11.41 -11.67
N SER A 80 -24.21 -11.43 -11.70
CA SER A 80 -23.40 -11.76 -12.87
C SER A 80 -23.37 -13.27 -13.10
N LYS A 81 -23.54 -13.72 -14.35
CA LYS A 81 -23.42 -15.15 -14.68
C LYS A 81 -21.96 -15.60 -14.63
N PRO A 82 -21.65 -16.88 -14.31
CA PRO A 82 -20.28 -17.40 -14.30
C PRO A 82 -19.49 -17.09 -15.58
N GLN A 83 -20.14 -17.20 -16.75
CA GLN A 83 -19.51 -16.90 -18.04
C GLN A 83 -19.06 -15.43 -18.18
N GLU A 84 -19.84 -14.50 -17.62
CA GLU A 84 -19.52 -13.07 -17.64
C GLU A 84 -18.33 -12.78 -16.72
N LEU A 85 -18.27 -13.45 -15.56
CA LEU A 85 -17.13 -13.36 -14.64
C LEU A 85 -15.84 -13.89 -15.28
N TYR A 86 -15.90 -15.00 -16.03
CA TYR A 86 -14.74 -15.51 -16.77
C TYR A 86 -14.27 -14.54 -17.85
N ALA A 87 -15.20 -13.90 -18.58
CA ALA A 87 -14.86 -12.89 -19.58
C ALA A 87 -14.21 -11.63 -18.95
N GLN A 88 -14.75 -11.17 -17.80
CA GLN A 88 -14.16 -10.06 -17.05
C GLN A 88 -12.75 -10.41 -16.54
N ALA A 89 -12.58 -11.60 -15.95
CA ALA A 89 -11.29 -12.07 -15.49
C ALA A 89 -10.28 -12.18 -16.64
N LEU A 90 -10.70 -12.72 -17.79
CA LEU A 90 -9.85 -12.82 -18.98
C LEU A 90 -9.38 -11.44 -19.45
N ASN A 91 -10.27 -10.45 -19.53
CA ASN A 91 -9.91 -9.09 -19.92
C ASN A 91 -8.89 -8.48 -18.94
N SER A 92 -9.11 -8.62 -17.63
CA SER A 92 -8.16 -8.15 -16.62
C SER A 92 -6.79 -8.80 -16.81
N TYR A 93 -6.73 -10.13 -16.92
CA TYR A 93 -5.48 -10.87 -17.14
C TYR A 93 -4.75 -10.45 -18.43
N GLN A 94 -5.48 -10.21 -19.52
CA GLN A 94 -4.90 -9.77 -20.79
C GLN A 94 -4.29 -8.37 -20.71
N GLU A 95 -4.94 -7.43 -20.03
CA GLU A 95 -4.40 -6.09 -19.81
C GLU A 95 -3.11 -6.13 -18.98
N VAL A 96 -3.09 -6.89 -17.88
CA VAL A 96 -1.88 -7.05 -17.05
C VAL A 96 -0.77 -7.75 -17.82
N LEU A 97 -1.11 -8.76 -18.61
CA LEU A 97 -0.15 -9.50 -19.42
C LEU A 97 0.48 -8.60 -20.49
N LYS A 98 -0.31 -7.78 -21.17
CA LYS A 98 0.16 -6.82 -22.17
C LYS A 98 1.14 -5.81 -21.56
N ALA A 99 0.78 -5.21 -20.42
CA ALA A 99 1.66 -4.30 -19.69
C ALA A 99 2.96 -5.00 -19.25
N SER A 100 2.86 -6.22 -18.72
CA SER A 100 4.01 -6.99 -18.25
C SER A 100 4.96 -7.42 -19.37
N LYS A 101 4.44 -7.80 -20.53
CA LYS A 101 5.24 -8.08 -21.73
C LYS A 101 5.95 -6.83 -22.22
N SER A 102 5.26 -5.68 -22.29
CA SER A 102 5.89 -4.40 -22.67
C SER A 102 7.06 -4.04 -21.74
N SER A 103 6.88 -4.18 -20.42
CA SER A 103 7.97 -3.92 -19.46
C SER A 103 9.14 -4.89 -19.62
N LEU A 104 8.86 -6.17 -19.93
CA LEU A 104 9.92 -7.16 -20.18
C LEU A 104 10.73 -6.78 -21.42
N THR A 105 10.08 -6.37 -22.51
CA THR A 105 10.76 -5.91 -23.73
C THR A 105 11.62 -4.67 -23.46
N SER A 106 11.15 -3.71 -22.68
CA SER A 106 11.95 -2.55 -22.28
C SER A 106 13.18 -2.96 -21.46
N LEU A 107 13.04 -3.91 -20.53
CA LEU A 107 14.18 -4.45 -19.77
C LEU A 107 15.18 -5.17 -20.68
N GLU A 108 14.71 -5.88 -21.70
CA GLU A 108 15.57 -6.52 -22.69
C GLU A 108 16.36 -5.51 -23.51
N GLN A 109 15.73 -4.42 -23.95
CA GLN A 109 16.41 -3.34 -24.65
C GLN A 109 17.48 -2.69 -23.79
N VAL A 110 17.20 -2.45 -22.50
CA VAL A 110 18.20 -1.93 -21.55
C VAL A 110 19.35 -2.91 -21.37
N SER A 111 19.07 -4.22 -21.25
CA SER A 111 20.13 -5.23 -21.10
C SER A 111 21.05 -5.36 -22.32
N LEU A 112 20.59 -4.92 -23.49
CA LEU A 112 21.35 -4.93 -24.74
C LEU A 112 22.10 -3.61 -25.00
N SER A 113 21.89 -2.57 -24.18
CA SER A 113 22.55 -1.28 -24.38
C SER A 113 24.04 -1.34 -24.02
N PRO A 114 24.92 -0.57 -24.70
CA PRO A 114 26.35 -0.54 -24.40
C PRO A 114 26.64 -0.12 -22.96
N GLU A 115 25.82 0.75 -22.35
CA GLU A 115 25.99 1.23 -20.98
C GLU A 115 25.69 0.15 -19.92
N ALA A 116 24.89 -0.87 -20.25
CA ALA A 116 24.57 -1.95 -19.31
C ALA A 116 25.76 -2.88 -18.99
N ARG A 117 26.87 -2.78 -19.75
CA ARG A 117 28.10 -3.55 -19.48
C ARG A 117 28.87 -3.03 -18.25
N ASP A 118 28.65 -1.77 -17.87
CA ASP A 118 29.33 -1.12 -16.75
C ASP A 118 28.49 -1.14 -15.45
N TYR A 119 27.24 -1.63 -15.51
CA TYR A 119 26.29 -1.68 -14.38
C TYR A 119 26.05 -3.13 -13.93
N GLU A 120 25.98 -3.40 -12.62
CA GLU A 120 25.88 -4.75 -12.01
C GLU A 120 25.03 -5.77 -12.81
N PRO A 121 25.65 -6.65 -13.62
CA PRO A 121 24.92 -7.54 -14.54
C PRO A 121 24.04 -8.56 -13.81
N GLN A 122 24.36 -8.87 -12.57
CA GLN A 122 23.63 -9.82 -11.73
C GLN A 122 22.28 -9.25 -11.23
N ALA A 123 22.20 -7.97 -10.89
CA ALA A 123 20.95 -7.36 -10.43
C ALA A 123 19.94 -7.27 -11.59
N LEU A 124 20.40 -6.82 -12.76
CA LEU A 124 19.58 -6.70 -13.96
C LEU A 124 19.09 -8.07 -14.46
N SER A 125 19.97 -9.08 -14.49
CA SER A 125 19.56 -10.45 -14.87
C SER A 125 18.56 -11.06 -13.89
N LYS A 126 18.73 -10.84 -12.58
CA LYS A 126 17.75 -11.27 -11.56
C LYS A 126 16.39 -10.59 -11.75
N GLN A 127 16.38 -9.29 -12.03
CA GLN A 127 15.15 -8.54 -12.33
C GLN A 127 14.46 -9.06 -13.60
N LYS A 128 15.23 -9.30 -14.67
CA LYS A 128 14.74 -9.91 -15.91
C LYS A 128 14.11 -11.28 -15.65
N GLN A 129 14.80 -12.15 -14.92
CA GLN A 129 14.30 -13.48 -14.59
C GLN A 129 13.00 -13.43 -13.77
N LYS A 130 12.92 -12.54 -12.76
CA LYS A 130 11.69 -12.35 -11.97
C LYS A 130 10.52 -11.90 -12.85
N LYS A 131 10.77 -10.98 -13.77
CA LYS A 131 9.74 -10.47 -14.69
C LYS A 131 9.31 -11.54 -15.69
N LEU A 132 10.24 -12.33 -16.22
CA LEU A 132 9.96 -13.47 -17.09
C LEU A 132 9.04 -14.49 -16.38
N THR A 133 9.41 -14.93 -15.18
CA THR A 133 8.59 -15.85 -14.37
C THR A 133 7.17 -15.31 -14.16
N SER A 134 7.03 -14.01 -13.86
CA SER A 134 5.72 -13.37 -13.70
C SER A 134 4.90 -13.36 -14.99
N VAL A 135 5.52 -13.05 -16.14
CA VAL A 135 4.85 -13.11 -17.45
C VAL A 135 4.38 -14.53 -17.76
N SER A 136 5.20 -15.54 -17.48
CA SER A 136 4.84 -16.95 -17.68
C SER A 136 3.68 -17.37 -16.79
N GLU A 137 3.70 -17.05 -15.49
CA GLU A 137 2.62 -17.35 -14.56
C GLU A 137 1.28 -16.76 -15.04
N ILE A 138 1.27 -15.47 -15.38
CA ILE A 138 0.07 -14.77 -15.85
C ILE A 138 -0.42 -15.39 -17.17
N SER A 139 0.50 -15.74 -18.09
CA SER A 139 0.15 -16.36 -19.38
C SER A 139 -0.48 -17.74 -19.22
N ILE A 140 0.07 -18.58 -18.31
CA ILE A 140 -0.51 -19.90 -18.02
C ILE A 140 -1.96 -19.76 -17.55
N ARG A 141 -2.22 -18.86 -16.58
CA ARG A 141 -3.55 -18.59 -16.05
C ARG A 141 -4.49 -17.99 -17.09
N THR A 142 -3.97 -17.10 -17.94
CA THR A 142 -4.70 -16.53 -19.09
C THR A 142 -5.19 -17.63 -20.03
N GLY A 143 -4.34 -18.60 -20.37
CA GLY A 143 -4.73 -19.73 -21.21
C GLY A 143 -5.87 -20.57 -20.62
N LEU A 144 -5.87 -20.80 -19.30
CA LEU A 144 -6.98 -21.49 -18.62
C LEU A 144 -8.29 -20.68 -18.66
N LEU A 145 -8.22 -19.35 -18.57
CA LEU A 145 -9.38 -18.48 -18.75
C LEU A 145 -9.89 -18.50 -20.20
N GLN A 146 -8.99 -18.53 -21.19
CA GLN A 146 -9.36 -18.68 -22.60
C GLN A 146 -10.12 -19.99 -22.86
N ILE A 147 -9.69 -21.12 -22.25
CA ILE A 147 -10.46 -22.38 -22.31
C ILE A 147 -11.90 -22.18 -21.85
N GLN A 148 -12.10 -21.51 -20.71
CA GLN A 148 -13.43 -21.30 -20.14
C GLN A 148 -14.27 -20.29 -20.94
N ALA A 149 -13.61 -19.36 -21.63
CA ALA A 149 -14.24 -18.48 -22.61
C ALA A 149 -14.54 -19.18 -23.96
N GLY A 150 -14.11 -20.43 -24.15
CA GLY A 150 -14.31 -21.21 -25.39
C GLY A 150 -13.22 -21.05 -26.45
N ASP A 151 -12.12 -20.34 -26.13
CA ASP A 151 -10.99 -20.09 -27.03
C ASP A 151 -9.84 -21.09 -26.80
N THR A 152 -10.06 -22.34 -27.23
CA THR A 152 -9.04 -23.41 -27.09
C THR A 152 -7.80 -23.15 -27.93
N GLN A 153 -7.95 -22.58 -29.13
CA GLN A 153 -6.82 -22.30 -30.01
C GLN A 153 -5.94 -21.17 -29.46
N GLY A 154 -6.55 -20.09 -28.94
CA GLY A 154 -5.82 -19.02 -28.27
C GLY A 154 -5.15 -19.48 -26.98
N ALA A 155 -5.77 -20.38 -26.21
CA ALA A 155 -5.15 -20.98 -25.03
C ALA A 155 -3.87 -21.77 -25.40
N ILE A 156 -3.96 -22.62 -26.42
CA ILE A 156 -2.81 -23.41 -26.92
C ILE A 156 -1.69 -22.49 -27.41
N ALA A 157 -2.01 -21.45 -28.18
CA ALA A 157 -1.03 -20.48 -28.66
C ALA A 157 -0.37 -19.71 -27.50
N THR A 158 -1.14 -19.36 -26.47
CA THR A 158 -0.61 -18.70 -25.27
C THR A 158 0.38 -19.61 -24.55
N TRP A 159 0.04 -20.88 -24.31
CA TRP A 159 0.95 -21.82 -23.65
C TRP A 159 2.17 -22.17 -24.51
N GLU A 160 2.03 -22.22 -25.83
CA GLU A 160 3.16 -22.39 -26.75
C GLU A 160 4.15 -21.23 -26.61
N SER A 161 3.66 -19.98 -26.58
CA SER A 161 4.53 -18.83 -26.36
C SER A 161 5.29 -18.90 -25.03
N VAL A 162 4.69 -19.42 -23.96
CA VAL A 162 5.38 -19.62 -22.67
C VAL A 162 6.44 -20.71 -22.76
N ALA A 163 6.12 -21.83 -23.43
CA ALA A 163 7.07 -22.92 -23.61
C ALA A 163 8.29 -22.47 -24.43
N GLU A 164 8.09 -21.64 -25.44
CA GLU A 164 9.17 -21.02 -26.23
C GLU A 164 10.00 -20.03 -25.41
N LEU A 165 9.32 -19.15 -24.65
CA LEU A 165 9.98 -18.18 -23.76
C LEU A 165 10.86 -18.84 -22.69
N GLU A 166 10.47 -20.01 -22.19
CA GLU A 166 11.18 -20.70 -21.10
C GLU A 166 12.07 -21.87 -21.54
N ASN A 167 12.20 -22.14 -22.84
CA ASN A 167 12.88 -23.34 -23.40
C ASN A 167 14.39 -23.44 -23.06
N GLN A 168 14.95 -22.48 -22.33
CA GLN A 168 16.37 -22.42 -21.94
C GLN A 168 16.59 -22.15 -20.43
N SER A 169 15.57 -21.80 -19.65
CA SER A 169 15.71 -21.28 -18.28
C SER A 169 15.39 -22.25 -17.15
N MET A 170 14.93 -23.48 -17.44
CA MET A 170 14.56 -24.50 -16.44
C MET A 170 13.54 -24.00 -15.38
N THR A 171 12.70 -23.05 -15.75
CA THR A 171 11.62 -22.50 -14.91
C THR A 171 10.41 -23.44 -14.89
N SER A 172 9.62 -23.40 -13.81
CA SER A 172 8.52 -24.35 -13.59
C SER A 172 7.30 -24.11 -14.52
N TYR A 173 7.12 -22.93 -15.08
CA TYR A 173 5.90 -22.60 -15.82
C TYR A 173 5.91 -23.12 -17.27
N GLY A 174 7.06 -23.23 -17.92
CA GLY A 174 7.22 -23.76 -19.28
C GLY A 174 6.83 -25.22 -19.37
N LEU A 175 7.24 -26.04 -18.39
CA LEU A 175 6.77 -27.43 -18.29
C LEU A 175 5.26 -27.50 -18.05
N THR A 176 4.72 -26.60 -17.22
CA THR A 176 3.27 -26.49 -17.00
C THR A 176 2.55 -26.15 -18.31
N ALA A 177 3.12 -25.24 -19.12
CA ALA A 177 2.59 -24.85 -20.41
C ALA A 177 2.51 -26.02 -21.38
N GLN A 178 3.57 -26.83 -21.45
CA GLN A 178 3.60 -28.04 -22.29
C GLN A 178 2.56 -29.06 -21.83
N ILE A 179 2.42 -29.27 -20.52
CA ILE A 179 1.40 -30.16 -19.94
C ILE A 179 -0.01 -29.68 -20.32
N LEU A 180 -0.33 -28.40 -20.10
CA LEU A 180 -1.65 -27.83 -20.41
C LEU A 180 -1.94 -27.88 -21.92
N LYS A 181 -0.97 -27.52 -22.76
CA LYS A 181 -1.06 -27.67 -24.22
C LYS A 181 -1.41 -29.11 -24.61
N GLY A 182 -0.72 -30.10 -24.04
CA GLY A 182 -0.99 -31.52 -24.32
C GLY A 182 -2.36 -31.99 -23.83
N LEU A 183 -2.84 -31.50 -22.69
CA LEU A 183 -4.15 -31.87 -22.14
C LEU A 183 -5.33 -31.38 -22.99
N TRP A 184 -5.14 -30.27 -23.72
CA TRP A 184 -6.16 -29.68 -24.60
C TRP A 184 -5.85 -29.83 -26.11
N SER A 185 -4.79 -30.55 -26.47
CA SER A 185 -4.49 -30.88 -27.87
C SER A 185 -5.35 -32.03 -28.40
N ASN A 186 -5.38 -32.17 -29.72
CA ASN A 186 -5.97 -33.32 -30.39
C ASN A 186 -4.91 -33.98 -31.30
N PRO A 187 -4.40 -35.19 -30.96
CA PRO A 187 -4.76 -36.02 -29.82
C PRO A 187 -4.26 -35.46 -28.48
N ILE A 188 -4.88 -35.91 -27.38
CA ILE A 188 -4.45 -35.56 -26.01
C ILE A 188 -3.08 -36.19 -25.73
N MET A 189 -2.15 -35.40 -25.18
CA MET A 189 -0.84 -35.86 -24.73
C MET A 189 -0.75 -35.83 -23.21
N LEU A 190 -0.41 -36.99 -22.62
CA LEU A 190 -0.26 -37.15 -21.17
C LEU A 190 1.22 -37.19 -20.77
N PHE A 191 1.55 -36.51 -19.67
CA PHE A 191 2.91 -36.44 -19.14
C PHE A 191 2.99 -37.14 -17.77
N PRO A 192 4.04 -37.95 -17.48
CA PRO A 192 4.15 -38.70 -16.23
C PRO A 192 4.12 -37.82 -14.95
N ASN A 193 4.74 -36.65 -14.99
CA ASN A 193 4.86 -35.74 -13.85
C ASN A 193 3.79 -34.62 -13.85
N ALA A 194 2.72 -34.77 -14.64
CA ALA A 194 1.72 -33.71 -14.83
C ALA A 194 1.06 -33.25 -13.52
N GLU A 195 0.61 -34.21 -12.69
CA GLU A 195 -0.08 -33.92 -11.42
C GLU A 195 0.83 -33.13 -10.46
N THR A 196 2.05 -33.60 -10.24
CA THR A 196 3.04 -32.94 -9.36
C THR A 196 3.39 -31.53 -9.86
N GLN A 197 3.54 -31.36 -11.17
CA GLN A 197 3.88 -30.05 -11.74
C GLN A 197 2.72 -29.06 -11.61
N ILE A 198 1.48 -29.49 -11.90
CA ILE A 198 0.29 -28.66 -11.73
C ILE A 198 0.11 -28.26 -10.26
N LEU A 199 0.33 -29.18 -9.32
CA LEU A 199 0.28 -28.88 -7.88
C LEU A 199 1.33 -27.84 -7.45
N ARG A 200 2.49 -27.81 -8.12
CA ARG A 200 3.59 -26.89 -7.83
C ARG A 200 3.35 -25.47 -8.37
N THR A 201 2.74 -25.33 -9.54
CA THR A 201 2.68 -24.05 -10.27
C THR A 201 1.31 -23.39 -10.31
N LEU A 202 0.24 -24.16 -10.14
CA LEU A 202 -1.13 -23.63 -10.12
C LEU A 202 -1.70 -23.73 -8.72
N ASP A 203 -2.62 -22.83 -8.39
CA ASP A 203 -3.39 -22.80 -7.16
C ASP A 203 -4.87 -22.44 -7.42
N GLY A 204 -5.70 -22.62 -6.39
CA GLY A 204 -7.11 -22.24 -6.41
C GLY A 204 -7.88 -22.81 -7.58
N TRP A 205 -8.63 -21.92 -8.24
CA TRP A 205 -9.48 -22.24 -9.40
C TRP A 205 -8.68 -22.84 -10.56
N TYR A 206 -7.52 -22.25 -10.90
CA TYR A 206 -6.67 -22.72 -12.01
C TYR A 206 -6.20 -24.16 -11.80
N ARG A 207 -5.77 -24.48 -10.57
CA ARG A 207 -5.35 -25.85 -10.21
C ARG A 207 -6.49 -26.83 -10.36
N LYS A 208 -7.69 -26.49 -9.89
CA LYS A 208 -8.87 -27.36 -10.02
C LYS A 208 -9.15 -27.67 -11.49
N ILE A 209 -9.27 -26.64 -12.34
CA ILE A 209 -9.56 -26.82 -13.78
C ILE A 209 -8.53 -27.73 -14.45
N ALA A 210 -7.24 -27.50 -14.21
CA ALA A 210 -6.16 -28.30 -14.78
C ALA A 210 -6.19 -29.76 -14.29
N LEU A 211 -6.36 -30.00 -12.99
CA LEU A 211 -6.41 -31.34 -12.42
C LEU A 211 -7.65 -32.12 -12.82
N THR A 212 -8.82 -31.46 -12.90
CA THR A 212 -10.05 -32.09 -13.40
C THR A 212 -9.83 -32.63 -14.81
N LYS A 213 -9.30 -31.81 -15.72
CA LYS A 213 -9.01 -32.25 -17.09
C LYS A 213 -8.00 -33.39 -17.14
N LEU A 214 -6.95 -33.32 -16.32
CA LEU A 214 -5.94 -34.37 -16.22
C LEU A 214 -6.56 -35.70 -15.77
N TYR A 215 -7.34 -35.69 -14.69
CA TYR A 215 -7.94 -36.91 -14.14
C TYR A 215 -8.99 -37.52 -15.06
N GLU A 216 -9.81 -36.70 -15.72
CA GLU A 216 -10.74 -37.16 -16.76
C GLU A 216 -9.99 -37.84 -17.91
N SER A 217 -8.90 -37.22 -18.38
CA SER A 217 -8.08 -37.75 -19.48
C SER A 217 -7.32 -39.03 -19.09
N GLN A 218 -7.03 -39.22 -17.80
CA GLN A 218 -6.41 -40.42 -17.24
C GLN A 218 -7.42 -41.47 -16.78
N GLN A 219 -8.73 -41.22 -16.89
CA GLN A 219 -9.80 -42.08 -16.36
C GLN A 219 -9.71 -42.32 -14.84
N ARG A 220 -9.22 -41.33 -14.09
CA ARG A 220 -9.07 -41.35 -12.62
C ARG A 220 -10.23 -40.62 -11.92
N SER A 221 -11.46 -41.03 -12.21
CA SER A 221 -12.66 -40.38 -11.68
C SER A 221 -12.77 -40.42 -10.15
N GLU A 222 -12.10 -41.37 -9.49
CA GLU A 222 -12.05 -41.52 -8.03
C GLU A 222 -11.41 -40.33 -7.31
N LYS A 223 -10.56 -39.54 -8.00
CA LYS A 223 -9.93 -38.35 -7.44
C LYS A 223 -10.76 -37.07 -7.55
N ILE A 224 -11.81 -37.07 -8.37
CA ILE A 224 -12.64 -35.89 -8.61
C ILE A 224 -13.38 -35.46 -7.33
N PRO A 225 -14.01 -36.36 -6.54
CA PRO A 225 -14.68 -35.99 -5.30
C PRO A 225 -13.75 -35.34 -4.26
N GLU A 226 -12.51 -35.84 -4.14
CA GLU A 226 -11.51 -35.29 -3.22
C GLU A 226 -11.10 -33.87 -3.64
N LEU A 227 -10.98 -33.62 -4.95
CA LEU A 227 -10.73 -32.30 -5.52
C LEU A 227 -11.92 -31.35 -5.30
N GLU A 228 -13.15 -31.82 -5.46
CA GLU A 228 -14.37 -31.04 -5.19
C GLU A 228 -14.48 -30.65 -3.70
N GLN A 229 -14.18 -31.57 -2.78
CA GLN A 229 -14.17 -31.28 -1.34
C GLN A 229 -13.14 -30.21 -0.97
N LYS A 230 -11.93 -30.29 -1.55
CA LYS A 230 -10.90 -29.28 -1.33
C LYS A 230 -11.31 -27.90 -1.88
N ALA A 231 -11.89 -27.89 -3.08
CA ALA A 231 -12.44 -26.68 -3.69
C ALA A 231 -13.51 -26.01 -2.81
N GLN A 232 -14.36 -26.81 -2.14
CA GLN A 232 -15.38 -26.27 -1.22
C GLN A 232 -14.80 -25.52 -0.03
N ILE A 233 -13.70 -26.02 0.55
CA ILE A 233 -12.99 -25.35 1.65
C ILE A 233 -12.41 -24.02 1.16
N GLU A 234 -11.78 -24.07 -0.01
CA GLU A 234 -11.19 -22.92 -0.68
C GLU A 234 -12.22 -21.82 -1.04
N VAL A 235 -13.40 -22.20 -1.53
CA VAL A 235 -14.54 -21.27 -1.77
C VAL A 235 -14.94 -20.54 -0.50
N ASN A 236 -15.07 -21.25 0.62
CA ASN A 236 -15.45 -20.64 1.89
C ASN A 236 -14.42 -19.62 2.37
N ILE A 237 -13.13 -19.91 2.18
CA ILE A 237 -12.04 -18.98 2.49
C ILE A 237 -12.11 -17.76 1.57
N ALA A 238 -12.32 -17.97 0.27
CA ALA A 238 -12.41 -16.89 -0.71
C ALA A 238 -13.58 -15.94 -0.43
N ILE A 239 -14.78 -16.46 -0.14
CA ILE A 239 -15.96 -15.64 0.21
C ILE A 239 -15.67 -14.82 1.47
N ASN A 240 -15.11 -15.43 2.52
CA ASN A 240 -14.78 -14.70 3.76
C ASN A 240 -13.77 -13.57 3.50
N ARG A 241 -12.76 -13.82 2.65
CA ARG A 241 -11.79 -12.80 2.25
C ARG A 241 -12.46 -11.67 1.45
N LEU A 242 -13.32 -11.99 0.49
CA LEU A 242 -14.09 -11.00 -0.27
C LEU A 242 -14.99 -10.15 0.63
N VAL A 243 -15.64 -10.74 1.63
CA VAL A 243 -16.42 -9.99 2.63
C VAL A 243 -15.52 -8.98 3.35
N ILE A 244 -14.34 -9.39 3.82
CA ILE A 244 -13.40 -8.50 4.50
C ILE A 244 -12.96 -7.35 3.58
N ILE A 245 -12.54 -7.66 2.36
CA ILE A 245 -12.05 -6.66 1.38
C ILE A 245 -13.13 -5.62 1.06
N ASN A 246 -14.36 -6.07 0.84
CA ASN A 246 -15.46 -5.18 0.49
C ASN A 246 -16.10 -4.48 1.70
N SER A 247 -15.90 -4.98 2.93
CA SER A 247 -16.48 -4.37 4.13
C SER A 247 -15.98 -2.96 4.41
N ILE A 248 -14.68 -2.70 4.18
CA ILE A 248 -14.06 -1.38 4.44
C ILE A 248 -14.66 -0.29 3.54
N PRO A 249 -14.67 -0.42 2.19
CA PRO A 249 -15.28 0.58 1.34
C PRO A 249 -16.81 0.63 1.51
N LEU A 250 -17.49 -0.50 1.70
CA LEU A 250 -18.95 -0.52 1.83
C LEU A 250 -19.41 0.11 3.15
N ILE A 251 -18.97 -0.41 4.29
CA ILE A 251 -19.37 0.07 5.62
C ILE A 251 -18.71 1.42 5.89
N GLY A 252 -17.39 1.51 5.70
CA GLY A 252 -16.62 2.73 5.94
C GLY A 252 -17.06 3.87 5.04
N GLY A 253 -17.28 3.60 3.75
CA GLY A 253 -17.78 4.59 2.79
C GLY A 253 -19.20 5.02 3.09
N SER A 254 -20.12 4.09 3.35
CA SER A 254 -21.53 4.42 3.65
C SER A 254 -21.66 5.22 4.95
N VAL A 255 -21.03 4.76 6.03
CA VAL A 255 -21.00 5.50 7.30
C VAL A 255 -20.30 6.84 7.12
N GLY A 256 -19.22 6.90 6.35
CA GLY A 256 -18.53 8.14 6.01
C GLY A 256 -19.41 9.15 5.28
N VAL A 257 -20.18 8.71 4.28
CA VAL A 257 -21.15 9.57 3.58
C VAL A 257 -22.20 10.08 4.54
N LEU A 258 -22.73 9.24 5.42
CA LEU A 258 -23.67 9.66 6.47
C LEU A 258 -23.04 10.71 7.41
N VAL A 259 -21.77 10.51 7.82
CA VAL A 259 -21.02 11.51 8.60
C VAL A 259 -20.94 12.84 7.86
N TRP A 260 -20.62 12.84 6.56
CA TRP A 260 -20.58 14.07 5.76
C TRP A 260 -21.94 14.74 5.60
N ILE A 261 -23.01 13.96 5.42
CA ILE A 261 -24.39 14.49 5.39
C ILE A 261 -24.74 15.15 6.71
N VAL A 262 -24.46 14.49 7.85
CA VAL A 262 -24.70 15.04 9.18
C VAL A 262 -23.90 16.32 9.39
N LEU A 263 -22.62 16.34 9.01
CA LEU A 263 -21.77 17.52 9.11
C LEU A 263 -22.27 18.67 8.23
N LEU A 264 -22.79 18.38 7.03
CA LEU A 264 -23.38 19.36 6.13
C LEU A 264 -24.66 19.95 6.71
N VAL A 265 -25.58 19.11 7.20
CA VAL A 265 -26.81 19.53 7.88
C VAL A 265 -26.47 20.40 9.10
N GLN A 266 -25.49 19.96 9.90
CA GLN A 266 -25.02 20.72 11.06
C GLN A 266 -24.42 22.06 10.65
N TRP A 267 -23.66 22.12 9.54
CA TRP A 267 -23.09 23.36 9.04
C TRP A 267 -24.14 24.33 8.47
N ILE A 268 -25.21 23.82 7.83
CA ILE A 268 -26.28 24.66 7.27
C ILE A 268 -27.23 25.15 8.36
N PHE A 269 -27.74 24.25 9.20
CA PHE A 269 -28.83 24.53 10.14
C PHE A 269 -28.37 24.77 11.58
N PHE A 270 -27.23 24.23 11.99
CA PHE A 270 -26.75 24.26 13.38
C PHE A 270 -25.31 24.81 13.47
N ARG A 271 -25.06 25.94 12.79
CA ARG A 271 -23.71 26.52 12.61
C ARG A 271 -22.90 26.53 13.90
N ALA A 272 -23.45 27.01 15.01
CA ALA A 272 -22.73 27.11 16.28
C ALA A 272 -22.20 25.76 16.82
N SER A 273 -22.86 24.65 16.48
CA SER A 273 -22.48 23.30 16.88
C SER A 273 -21.53 22.62 15.88
N SER A 274 -21.40 23.16 14.67
CA SER A 274 -20.59 22.57 13.61
C SER A 274 -19.10 22.52 13.96
N PRO A 275 -18.42 21.39 13.71
CA PRO A 275 -16.96 21.32 13.73
C PRO A 275 -16.27 22.40 12.89
N PHE A 276 -16.91 22.87 11.82
CA PHE A 276 -16.34 23.87 10.90
C PHE A 276 -16.58 25.32 11.35
N TYR A 277 -17.32 25.54 12.43
CA TYR A 277 -17.59 26.89 12.93
C TYR A 277 -16.34 27.54 13.49
N LYS A 278 -16.01 28.72 12.94
CA LYS A 278 -14.96 29.60 13.46
C LYS A 278 -15.56 30.48 14.56
N LYS A 279 -15.24 30.20 15.82
CA LYS A 279 -15.60 31.07 16.94
C LYS A 279 -14.96 32.45 16.74
N THR A 280 -15.78 33.49 16.67
CA THR A 280 -15.36 34.90 16.62
C THR A 280 -14.97 35.41 18.01
N GLN A 281 -14.21 36.51 18.09
CA GLN A 281 -13.70 37.08 19.34
C GLN A 281 -14.78 37.34 20.41
N GLY A 282 -16.03 37.62 20.01
CA GLY A 282 -17.18 37.73 20.91
C GLY A 282 -17.58 36.42 21.61
N ASP A 283 -17.34 35.25 21.01
CA ASP A 283 -17.64 33.93 21.58
C ASP A 283 -16.51 33.42 22.51
N ILE A 284 -15.32 34.02 22.44
CA ILE A 284 -14.12 33.61 23.19
C ILE A 284 -14.21 34.06 24.66
N ASN A 285 -14.86 35.20 24.91
CA ASN A 285 -14.97 35.79 26.26
C ASN A 285 -15.89 35.02 27.22
N GLN A 286 -16.67 34.04 26.74
CA GLN A 286 -17.56 33.22 27.59
C GLN A 286 -17.02 31.82 27.93
N ASN A 287 -15.89 31.39 27.34
CA ASN A 287 -15.29 30.07 27.59
C ASN A 287 -13.76 30.17 27.60
N SER A 288 -13.18 30.60 28.73
CA SER A 288 -11.76 30.88 28.95
C SER A 288 -10.85 29.64 29.04
N ASN A 289 -11.04 28.64 28.17
CA ASN A 289 -10.18 27.45 28.05
C ASN A 289 -9.60 27.28 26.62
N GLN A 290 -9.63 28.33 25.80
CA GLN A 290 -8.85 28.34 24.55
C GLN A 290 -7.39 28.61 24.89
N VAL A 291 -6.62 27.53 25.04
CA VAL A 291 -5.16 27.58 25.03
C VAL A 291 -4.74 28.16 23.67
N ASN A 292 -4.45 29.45 23.66
CA ASN A 292 -3.88 30.12 22.49
C ASN A 292 -2.46 29.58 22.38
N LEU A 293 -2.20 28.67 21.43
CA LEU A 293 -0.89 28.02 21.33
C LEU A 293 0.16 29.09 21.02
N GLN A 294 0.89 29.50 22.05
CA GLN A 294 2.01 30.40 21.88
C GLN A 294 3.15 29.61 21.25
N VAL A 295 3.60 30.06 20.09
CA VAL A 295 4.70 29.44 19.34
C VAL A 295 5.95 30.30 19.54
N PRO A 296 6.87 29.92 20.44
CA PRO A 296 7.97 30.79 20.84
C PRO A 296 9.09 30.86 19.78
N TRP A 297 9.16 29.89 18.86
CA TRP A 297 10.17 29.86 17.79
C TRP A 297 9.74 30.52 16.48
N GLY A 298 10.73 30.86 15.67
CA GLY A 298 10.57 31.33 14.29
C GLY A 298 10.49 30.19 13.27
N ILE A 299 10.24 30.53 12.00
CA ILE A 299 10.21 29.57 10.89
C ILE A 299 11.54 28.81 10.72
N GLY A 300 12.66 29.44 11.10
CA GLY A 300 13.99 28.82 11.06
C GLY A 300 14.09 27.55 11.90
N THR A 301 13.50 27.52 13.11
CA THR A 301 13.47 26.30 13.95
C THR A 301 12.57 25.23 13.36
N VAL A 302 11.47 25.62 12.70
CA VAL A 302 10.58 24.68 12.00
C VAL A 302 11.35 24.00 10.87
N TRP A 303 12.04 24.79 10.06
CA TRP A 303 12.87 24.30 8.96
C TRP A 303 14.02 23.42 9.46
N GLU A 304 14.70 23.84 10.53
CA GLU A 304 15.76 23.07 11.18
C GLU A 304 15.30 21.67 11.58
N VAL A 305 14.20 21.57 12.34
CA VAL A 305 13.67 20.26 12.78
C VAL A 305 13.30 19.39 11.59
N MET A 306 12.57 19.95 10.60
CA MET A 306 12.11 19.16 9.45
C MET A 306 13.27 18.64 8.59
N VAL A 307 14.26 19.48 8.29
CA VAL A 307 15.41 19.09 7.47
C VAL A 307 16.32 18.11 8.23
N LEU A 308 16.59 18.34 9.51
CA LEU A 308 17.43 17.43 10.31
C LEU A 308 16.76 16.07 10.46
N TRP A 309 15.44 16.04 10.75
CA TRP A 309 14.69 14.79 10.83
C TRP A 309 14.71 14.03 9.50
N PHE A 310 14.37 14.70 8.40
CA PHE A 310 14.30 14.03 7.10
C PHE A 310 15.69 13.54 6.65
N THR A 311 16.72 14.36 6.86
CA THR A 311 18.11 13.95 6.59
C THR A 311 18.50 12.74 7.43
N ALA A 312 18.20 12.73 8.73
CA ALA A 312 18.51 11.60 9.60
C ALA A 312 17.75 10.32 9.19
N PHE A 313 16.47 10.46 8.81
CA PHE A 313 15.66 9.39 8.26
C PHE A 313 16.28 8.80 6.99
N CYS A 314 16.67 9.64 6.02
CA CYS A 314 17.34 9.22 4.79
C CYS A 314 18.71 8.58 5.06
N LEU A 315 19.53 9.17 5.93
CA LEU A 315 20.84 8.63 6.29
C LEU A 315 20.72 7.25 6.94
N MET A 316 19.75 7.09 7.85
CA MET A 316 19.52 5.79 8.46
C MET A 316 19.10 4.75 7.42
N THR A 317 18.06 5.06 6.64
CA THR A 317 17.44 4.09 5.72
C THR A 317 18.32 3.74 4.52
N GLN A 318 19.06 4.70 3.97
CA GLN A 318 19.82 4.52 2.73
C GLN A 318 21.29 4.13 2.96
N PHE A 319 21.87 4.46 4.12
CA PHE A 319 23.30 4.24 4.36
C PHE A 319 23.55 3.38 5.60
N VAL A 320 23.16 3.86 6.78
CA VAL A 320 23.56 3.23 8.05
C VAL A 320 23.03 1.81 8.15
N LEU A 321 21.75 1.60 7.87
CA LEU A 321 21.11 0.28 8.01
C LEU A 321 21.60 -0.72 6.96
N PRO A 322 21.68 -0.38 5.65
CA PRO A 322 22.32 -1.24 4.66
C PRO A 322 23.75 -1.66 5.04
N LEU A 323 24.58 -0.72 5.53
CA LEU A 323 25.97 -1.01 5.95
C LEU A 323 26.01 -1.97 7.13
N ILE A 324 25.15 -1.76 8.13
CA ILE A 324 25.05 -2.66 9.29
C ILE A 324 24.63 -4.06 8.82
N PHE A 325 23.67 -4.16 7.91
CA PHE A 325 23.20 -5.46 7.41
C PHE A 325 24.23 -6.17 6.54
N GLU A 326 25.01 -5.43 5.75
CA GLU A 326 26.13 -5.96 5.00
C GLU A 326 27.23 -6.47 5.94
N PHE A 327 27.63 -5.65 6.92
CA PHE A 327 28.64 -6.01 7.92
C PHE A 327 28.26 -7.24 8.74
N LEU A 328 26.98 -7.37 9.11
CA LEU A 328 26.45 -8.54 9.83
C LEU A 328 26.15 -9.74 8.93
N GLY A 329 26.34 -9.63 7.60
CA GLY A 329 26.08 -10.72 6.65
C GLY A 329 24.60 -11.13 6.56
N ILE A 330 23.66 -10.23 6.87
CA ILE A 330 22.22 -10.54 6.95
C ILE A 330 21.57 -10.54 5.56
N GLN A 331 22.11 -9.78 4.60
CA GLN A 331 21.54 -9.62 3.26
C GLN A 331 21.43 -10.94 2.47
N THR A 332 22.32 -11.92 2.70
CA THR A 332 22.27 -13.23 2.04
C THR A 332 21.17 -14.13 2.59
N ARG A 333 20.85 -14.05 3.89
CA ARG A 333 19.79 -14.84 4.55
C ARG A 333 18.39 -14.29 4.37
N ALA A 334 18.26 -12.97 4.14
CA ALA A 334 16.98 -12.30 3.94
C ALA A 334 16.23 -12.76 2.69
N SER A 335 16.92 -13.31 1.69
CA SER A 335 16.29 -13.71 0.43
C SER A 335 15.42 -14.96 0.52
N GLU A 336 15.53 -15.74 1.61
CA GLU A 336 14.84 -17.04 1.74
C GLU A 336 13.80 -17.10 2.87
N ASP A 337 13.85 -16.22 3.89
CA ASP A 337 12.93 -16.24 5.04
C ASP A 337 12.17 -14.91 5.24
N TYR A 338 10.84 -14.96 5.13
CA TYR A 338 9.95 -13.82 5.34
C TYR A 338 9.97 -13.26 6.77
N THR A 339 10.36 -14.06 7.78
CA THR A 339 10.52 -13.61 9.16
C THR A 339 11.73 -12.71 9.29
N ILE A 340 12.84 -13.09 8.65
CA ILE A 340 14.02 -12.25 8.57
C ILE A 340 13.68 -10.98 7.79
N GLN A 341 12.95 -11.06 6.67
CA GLN A 341 12.49 -9.87 5.94
C GLN A 341 11.63 -8.94 6.81
N ALA A 342 10.65 -9.45 7.55
CA ALA A 342 9.82 -8.63 8.42
C ALA A 342 10.62 -7.99 9.57
N VAL A 343 11.58 -8.69 10.15
CA VAL A 343 12.52 -8.12 11.14
C VAL A 343 13.40 -7.04 10.50
N LEU A 344 13.84 -7.26 9.26
CA LEU A 344 14.58 -6.28 8.46
C LEU A 344 13.74 -5.13 7.94
N VAL A 345 12.42 -5.16 8.09
CA VAL A 345 11.57 -3.97 7.91
C VAL A 345 11.37 -3.28 9.26
N LEU A 346 11.06 -4.06 10.31
CA LEU A 346 10.83 -3.58 11.67
C LEU A 346 12.03 -2.78 12.21
N ILE A 347 13.25 -3.33 12.11
CA ILE A 347 14.45 -2.72 12.67
C ILE A 347 14.78 -1.40 11.96
N PRO A 348 14.87 -1.35 10.62
CA PRO A 348 15.07 -0.10 9.89
C PRO A 348 14.03 0.94 10.17
N TYR A 349 12.76 0.55 10.15
CA TYR A 349 11.68 1.49 10.34
C TYR A 349 11.74 2.11 11.73
N THR A 350 11.89 1.30 12.78
CA THR A 350 11.99 1.80 14.16
C THR A 350 13.24 2.68 14.34
N LEU A 351 14.40 2.23 13.85
CA LEU A 351 15.66 2.98 13.94
C LEU A 351 15.67 4.26 13.09
N SER A 352 14.93 4.31 11.98
CA SER A 352 14.83 5.51 11.14
C SER A 352 14.00 6.62 11.79
N VAL A 353 13.09 6.25 12.69
CA VAL A 353 12.18 7.17 13.37
C VAL A 353 12.72 7.63 14.72
N PHE A 354 13.51 6.80 15.41
CA PHE A 354 14.13 7.15 16.71
C PHE A 354 14.88 8.50 16.74
N PRO A 355 15.68 8.90 15.72
CA PRO A 355 16.38 10.18 15.71
C PRO A 355 15.47 11.40 15.82
N MET A 356 14.19 11.27 15.49
CA MET A 356 13.22 12.36 15.55
C MET A 356 13.11 12.98 16.95
N LEU A 357 13.01 12.16 18.00
CA LEU A 357 12.83 12.65 19.37
C LEU A 357 14.03 13.48 19.88
N PRO A 358 15.29 13.02 19.81
CA PRO A 358 16.43 13.82 20.22
C PRO A 358 16.64 15.05 19.33
N ILE A 359 16.36 14.98 18.02
CA ILE A 359 16.39 16.17 17.14
C ILE A 359 15.39 17.21 17.62
N LEU A 360 14.14 16.79 17.84
CA LEU A 360 13.07 17.68 18.32
C LEU A 360 13.42 18.27 19.70
N GLN A 361 13.91 17.47 20.63
CA GLN A 361 14.32 17.93 21.95
C GLN A 361 15.48 18.92 21.89
N ALA A 362 16.52 18.63 21.10
CA ALA A 362 17.69 19.49 20.95
C ALA A 362 17.33 20.83 20.29
N SER A 363 16.55 20.80 19.21
CA SER A 363 16.12 22.02 18.51
C SER A 363 15.15 22.86 19.35
N LEU A 364 14.43 22.26 20.30
CA LEU A 364 13.51 22.95 21.20
C LEU A 364 14.08 23.27 22.57
N ALA A 365 15.32 22.88 22.88
CA ALA A 365 15.93 23.02 24.20
C ALA A 365 15.97 24.47 24.69
N ALA A 366 16.23 25.41 23.79
CA ALA A 366 16.28 26.85 24.09
C ALA A 366 14.92 27.47 24.46
N TYR A 367 13.82 26.75 24.22
CA TYR A 367 12.45 27.22 24.47
C TYR A 367 11.78 26.50 25.64
N GLN A 368 12.54 25.73 26.43
CA GLN A 368 12.01 25.03 27.60
C GLN A 368 11.85 25.97 28.82
N PRO A 369 10.76 25.83 29.61
CA PRO A 369 9.63 24.92 29.39
C PRO A 369 8.71 25.39 28.24
N LEU A 370 8.22 24.44 27.45
CA LEU A 370 7.27 24.75 26.38
C LEU A 370 5.97 25.37 26.95
N PRO A 371 5.36 26.34 26.25
CA PRO A 371 4.05 26.87 26.63
C PRO A 371 2.98 25.78 26.78
N GLU A 372 1.91 26.09 27.51
CA GLU A 372 0.81 25.14 27.69
C GLU A 372 0.18 24.73 26.34
N GLY A 373 -0.14 23.43 26.19
CA GLY A 373 -0.89 22.91 25.04
C GLY A 373 -0.04 22.21 23.96
N TRP A 374 1.30 22.30 24.02
CA TRP A 374 2.18 21.51 23.16
C TRP A 374 2.08 20.02 23.48
N PHE A 375 2.08 19.18 22.44
CA PHE A 375 2.04 17.71 22.53
C PHE A 375 0.93 17.15 23.45
N ARG A 376 -0.23 17.82 23.50
CA ARG A 376 -1.30 17.48 24.44
C ARG A 376 -1.90 16.09 24.18
N ILE A 377 -1.85 15.26 25.22
CA ILE A 377 -2.47 13.92 25.30
C ILE A 377 -3.47 13.94 26.45
N LYS A 378 -4.74 13.68 26.15
CA LYS A 378 -5.81 13.58 27.17
C LYS A 378 -6.59 12.29 26.99
N ILE A 379 -6.51 11.40 27.98
CA ILE A 379 -7.26 10.13 27.97
C ILE A 379 -8.72 10.39 28.38
N THR A 380 -8.93 11.23 29.40
CA THR A 380 -10.25 11.61 29.90
C THR A 380 -10.52 13.11 29.70
N PRO A 381 -11.73 13.51 29.26
CA PRO A 381 -12.84 12.64 28.80
C PRO A 381 -12.53 11.91 27.48
N PRO A 382 -13.20 10.78 27.18
CA PRO A 382 -12.88 9.91 26.03
C PRO A 382 -13.34 10.46 24.67
N GLN A 383 -13.56 11.77 24.56
CA GLN A 383 -14.01 12.43 23.33
C GLN A 383 -13.02 12.24 22.16
N TRP A 384 -11.75 11.94 22.47
CA TRP A 384 -10.74 11.64 21.46
C TRP A 384 -11.05 10.39 20.65
N LEU A 385 -11.78 9.41 21.22
CA LEU A 385 -12.29 8.25 20.48
C LEU A 385 -13.28 8.68 19.40
N LEU A 386 -14.23 9.54 19.77
CA LEU A 386 -15.26 10.07 18.86
C LEU A 386 -14.63 10.84 17.70
N TRP A 387 -13.63 11.68 17.98
CA TRP A 387 -12.88 12.40 16.96
C TRP A 387 -12.03 11.48 16.08
N GLY A 388 -11.38 10.48 16.65
CA GLY A 388 -10.54 9.55 15.89
C GLY A 388 -11.37 8.61 15.00
N VAL A 389 -12.39 7.96 15.56
CA VAL A 389 -13.31 7.07 14.83
C VAL A 389 -14.16 7.84 13.82
N GLY A 390 -14.73 8.98 14.23
CA GLY A 390 -15.50 9.85 13.33
C GLY A 390 -14.63 10.42 12.20
N GLY A 391 -13.38 10.79 12.51
CA GLY A 391 -12.40 11.21 11.52
C GLY A 391 -12.00 10.08 10.55
N TYR A 392 -11.88 8.84 11.03
CA TYR A 392 -11.63 7.68 10.18
C TYR A 392 -12.76 7.50 9.16
N PHE A 393 -14.02 7.42 9.63
CA PHE A 393 -15.17 7.29 8.73
C PHE A 393 -15.30 8.48 7.78
N ALA A 394 -15.04 9.71 8.23
CA ALA A 394 -15.02 10.88 7.34
C ALA A 394 -13.92 10.81 6.26
N SER A 395 -12.79 10.15 6.57
CA SER A 395 -11.65 10.00 5.64
C SER A 395 -11.93 8.98 4.53
N VAL A 396 -12.62 7.88 4.84
CA VAL A 396 -12.85 6.77 3.88
C VAL A 396 -13.42 7.23 2.52
N PRO A 397 -14.59 7.90 2.43
CA PRO A 397 -15.14 8.29 1.14
C PRO A 397 -14.26 9.31 0.41
N LEU A 398 -13.64 10.24 1.14
CA LEU A 398 -12.76 11.24 0.53
C LEU A 398 -11.54 10.60 -0.11
N VAL A 399 -10.83 9.75 0.64
CA VAL A 399 -9.62 9.10 0.16
C VAL A 399 -9.96 8.09 -0.94
N LEU A 400 -11.07 7.35 -0.86
CA LEU A 400 -11.49 6.44 -1.95
C LEU A 400 -11.72 7.18 -3.27
N VAL A 401 -12.49 8.28 -3.24
CA VAL A 401 -12.75 9.10 -4.44
C VAL A 401 -11.44 9.66 -5.00
N ILE A 402 -10.59 10.21 -4.13
CA ILE A 402 -9.31 10.80 -4.52
C ILE A 402 -8.33 9.75 -5.05
N SER A 403 -8.31 8.53 -4.48
CA SER A 403 -7.49 7.42 -4.96
C SER A 403 -7.91 6.98 -6.37
N VAL A 404 -9.22 6.89 -6.66
CA VAL A 404 -9.71 6.58 -8.02
C VAL A 404 -9.30 7.67 -9.01
N LEU A 405 -9.39 8.94 -8.62
CA LEU A 405 -8.95 10.06 -9.46
C LEU A 405 -7.44 10.04 -9.68
N SER A 406 -6.65 9.76 -8.64
CA SER A 406 -5.20 9.61 -8.70
C SER A 406 -4.78 8.49 -9.65
N GLN A 407 -5.44 7.33 -9.56
CA GLN A 407 -5.19 6.19 -10.46
C GLN A 407 -5.49 6.54 -11.93
N LYS A 408 -6.60 7.24 -12.21
CA LYS A 408 -6.92 7.70 -13.57
C LYS A 408 -5.89 8.69 -14.10
N PHE A 409 -5.38 9.57 -13.24
CA PHE A 409 -4.37 10.55 -13.61
C PHE A 409 -3.00 9.89 -13.89
N LEU A 410 -2.61 8.92 -13.06
CA LEU A 410 -1.32 8.24 -13.16
C LEU A 410 -1.31 7.06 -14.13
N GLN A 411 -2.46 6.64 -14.67
CA GLN A 411 -2.59 5.54 -15.63
C GLN A 411 -1.93 4.22 -15.16
N GLY A 412 -2.01 3.93 -13.86
CA GLY A 412 -1.37 2.74 -13.28
C GLY A 412 0.15 2.84 -13.11
N GLN A 413 0.73 4.04 -13.20
CA GLN A 413 2.16 4.33 -12.91
C GLN A 413 2.33 5.01 -11.55
N GLY A 414 3.57 5.13 -11.05
CA GLY A 414 3.83 5.89 -9.83
C GLY A 414 4.07 5.05 -8.58
N GLY A 415 4.55 3.80 -8.73
CA GLY A 415 5.27 3.11 -7.67
C GLY A 415 4.61 1.85 -7.12
N GLY A 416 5.44 1.02 -6.47
CA GLY A 416 5.02 -0.23 -5.83
C GLY A 416 5.20 -0.23 -4.32
N ASN A 417 4.51 -1.16 -3.65
CA ASN A 417 4.65 -1.37 -2.22
C ASN A 417 5.63 -2.52 -1.96
N PRO A 418 6.87 -2.23 -1.50
CA PRO A 418 7.89 -3.27 -1.29
C PRO A 418 7.51 -4.29 -0.21
N LEU A 419 6.52 -3.96 0.62
CA LEU A 419 6.01 -4.85 1.67
C LEU A 419 4.95 -5.82 1.15
N LEU A 420 4.40 -5.57 -0.04
CA LEU A 420 3.30 -6.36 -0.58
C LEU A 420 3.66 -7.86 -0.67
N PRO A 421 4.84 -8.28 -1.18
CA PRO A 421 5.20 -9.70 -1.22
C PRO A 421 5.24 -10.34 0.18
N ILE A 422 5.67 -9.61 1.21
CA ILE A 422 5.69 -10.15 2.58
C ILE A 422 4.26 -10.36 3.10
N LEU A 423 3.33 -9.46 2.76
CA LEU A 423 1.94 -9.54 3.21
C LEU A 423 1.13 -10.60 2.45
N THR A 424 1.37 -10.74 1.15
CA THR A 424 0.61 -11.66 0.30
C THR A 424 1.21 -13.07 0.30
N ASP A 425 2.54 -13.18 0.19
CA ASP A 425 3.17 -14.47 -0.12
C ASP A 425 3.62 -15.22 1.15
N SER A 426 3.73 -14.53 2.30
CA SER A 426 4.09 -15.16 3.57
C SER A 426 2.93 -15.96 4.18
N GLN A 427 3.20 -17.22 4.52
CA GLN A 427 2.28 -18.13 5.21
C GLN A 427 2.33 -17.99 6.75
N ASN A 428 3.32 -17.27 7.28
CA ASN A 428 3.52 -17.15 8.72
C ASN A 428 2.82 -15.90 9.27
N ASN A 429 2.09 -16.06 10.37
CA ASN A 429 1.40 -14.95 11.03
C ASN A 429 2.33 -14.05 11.84
N LEU A 430 3.47 -14.56 12.32
CA LEU A 430 4.41 -13.76 13.12
C LEU A 430 5.00 -12.57 12.33
N PRO A 431 5.54 -12.75 11.10
CA PRO A 431 5.99 -11.64 10.26
C PRO A 431 4.89 -10.58 10.04
N LYS A 432 3.66 -11.02 9.75
CA LYS A 432 2.50 -10.14 9.55
C LYS A 432 2.18 -9.36 10.81
N PHE A 433 2.15 -10.00 11.97
CA PHE A 433 1.89 -9.34 13.26
C PHE A 433 2.96 -8.31 13.63
N LEU A 434 4.23 -8.63 13.41
CA LEU A 434 5.34 -7.70 13.63
C LEU A 434 5.20 -6.47 12.72
N LEU A 435 4.97 -6.69 11.42
CA LEU A 435 4.75 -5.60 10.46
C LEU A 435 3.53 -4.74 10.81
N TRP A 436 2.42 -5.35 11.21
CA TRP A 436 1.22 -4.61 11.65
C TRP A 436 1.54 -3.70 12.84
N THR A 437 2.21 -4.24 13.86
CA THR A 437 2.57 -3.47 15.06
C THR A 437 3.46 -2.27 14.70
N THR A 438 4.41 -2.45 13.77
CA THR A 438 5.28 -1.35 13.34
C THR A 438 4.52 -0.30 12.54
N LEU A 439 3.82 -0.72 11.48
CA LEU A 439 3.30 0.19 10.46
C LEU A 439 1.94 0.78 10.83
N ALA A 440 1.13 0.01 11.56
CA ALA A 440 -0.20 0.44 11.95
C ALA A 440 -0.28 1.05 13.35
N ILE A 441 0.74 0.83 14.19
CA ILE A 441 0.76 1.37 15.56
C ILE A 441 1.98 2.25 15.79
N ALA A 442 3.20 1.72 15.76
CA ALA A 442 4.39 2.49 16.13
C ALA A 442 4.63 3.71 15.22
N ALA A 443 4.52 3.52 13.91
CA ALA A 443 4.64 4.54 12.87
C ALA A 443 3.75 5.78 13.14
N PRO A 444 2.40 5.63 13.22
CA PRO A 444 1.51 6.73 13.57
C PRO A 444 1.89 7.52 14.80
N PHE A 445 2.43 6.89 15.84
CA PHE A 445 2.75 7.61 17.09
C PHE A 445 3.82 8.68 16.85
N PHE A 446 4.90 8.33 16.16
CA PHE A 446 5.97 9.28 15.89
C PHE A 446 5.58 10.30 14.82
N GLU A 447 4.92 9.84 13.75
CA GLU A 447 4.49 10.73 12.67
C GLU A 447 3.49 11.77 13.17
N GLU A 448 2.52 11.39 14.00
CA GLU A 448 1.58 12.35 14.60
C GLU A 448 2.29 13.32 15.56
N TYR A 449 3.30 12.86 16.28
CA TYR A 449 4.09 13.73 17.15
C TYR A 449 4.85 14.80 16.33
N LEU A 450 5.38 14.45 15.15
CA LEU A 450 6.08 15.38 14.27
C LEU A 450 5.11 16.31 13.55
N PHE A 451 4.16 15.74 12.81
CA PHE A 451 3.32 16.50 11.90
C PHE A 451 2.22 17.27 12.65
N ARG A 452 1.56 16.64 13.64
CA ARG A 452 0.44 17.26 14.36
C ARG A 452 0.91 17.90 15.67
N GLY A 453 1.86 17.27 16.37
CA GLY A 453 2.41 17.80 17.60
C GLY A 453 3.34 18.99 17.38
N PHE A 454 4.11 19.00 16.28
CA PHE A 454 5.11 20.04 16.01
C PHE A 454 4.82 20.91 14.78
N LEU A 455 4.81 20.32 13.57
CA LEU A 455 4.80 21.07 12.31
C LEU A 455 3.53 21.91 12.14
N LEU A 456 2.36 21.29 12.27
CA LEU A 456 1.07 21.97 12.07
C LEU A 456 0.89 23.18 13.01
N PRO A 457 1.02 23.04 14.35
CA PRO A 457 1.02 24.19 15.25
C PRO A 457 2.01 25.28 14.89
N SER A 458 3.23 24.89 14.49
CA SER A 458 4.28 25.84 14.14
C SER A 458 3.93 26.64 12.87
N LEU A 459 3.35 25.98 11.86
CA LEU A 459 2.87 26.62 10.64
C LEU A 459 1.70 27.56 10.91
N ALA A 460 0.86 27.29 11.92
CA ALA A 460 -0.27 28.15 12.29
C ALA A 460 0.13 29.51 12.84
N LYS A 461 1.43 29.72 13.17
CA LYS A 461 1.99 31.05 13.47
C LYS A 461 2.10 31.93 12.22
N PHE A 462 2.32 31.33 11.05
CA PHE A 462 2.67 32.03 9.81
C PHE A 462 1.60 31.96 8.74
N LEU A 463 0.72 30.96 8.80
CA LEU A 463 -0.31 30.70 7.82
C LEU A 463 -1.70 30.65 8.47
N PRO A 464 -2.77 30.97 7.71
CA PRO A 464 -4.12 30.65 8.15
C PRO A 464 -4.26 29.15 8.45
N VAL A 465 -5.08 28.79 9.44
CA VAL A 465 -5.25 27.41 9.93
C VAL A 465 -5.41 26.39 8.80
N TRP A 466 -6.27 26.66 7.81
CA TRP A 466 -6.49 25.74 6.69
C TRP A 466 -5.26 25.60 5.78
N GLY A 467 -4.48 26.67 5.60
CA GLY A 467 -3.20 26.61 4.90
C GLY A 467 -2.16 25.78 5.67
N SER A 468 -2.12 25.90 7.00
CA SER A 468 -1.27 25.06 7.86
C SER A 468 -1.68 23.58 7.78
N ILE A 469 -2.98 23.27 7.80
CA ILE A 469 -3.51 21.91 7.66
C ILE A 469 -3.13 21.32 6.30
N ALA A 470 -3.35 22.05 5.21
CA ALA A 470 -3.01 21.61 3.87
C ALA A 470 -1.51 21.36 3.70
N LEU A 471 -0.68 22.32 4.13
CA LEU A 471 0.77 22.21 3.97
C LEU A 471 1.37 21.10 4.87
N SER A 472 0.87 20.94 6.09
CA SER A 472 1.26 19.82 6.95
C SER A 472 0.83 18.47 6.38
N GLY A 473 -0.35 18.37 5.78
CA GLY A 473 -0.82 17.15 5.11
C GLY A 473 0.02 16.81 3.88
N PHE A 474 0.43 17.81 3.11
CA PHE A 474 1.32 17.64 1.97
C PHE A 474 2.72 17.15 2.39
N PHE A 475 3.34 17.78 3.39
CA PHE A 475 4.65 17.32 3.89
C PHE A 475 4.60 15.92 4.50
N PHE A 476 3.47 15.55 5.13
CA PHE A 476 3.22 14.19 5.59
C PHE A 476 3.23 13.19 4.42
N ALA A 477 2.52 13.49 3.34
CA ALA A 477 2.50 12.65 2.15
C ALA A 477 3.88 12.58 1.46
N LEU A 478 4.59 13.72 1.39
CA LEU A 478 5.90 13.81 0.75
C LEU A 478 6.95 12.92 1.42
N ALA A 479 6.86 12.74 2.74
CA ALA A 479 7.74 11.86 3.51
C ALA A 479 7.63 10.37 3.13
N HIS A 480 6.55 9.97 2.44
CA HIS A 480 6.36 8.58 2.00
C HIS A 480 7.11 8.26 0.69
N LEU A 481 7.60 9.29 -0.02
CA LEU A 481 8.46 9.15 -1.20
C LEU A 481 7.89 8.25 -2.32
N ASN A 482 6.57 8.11 -2.36
CA ASN A 482 5.87 7.34 -3.37
C ASN A 482 4.83 8.21 -4.06
N LEU A 483 4.95 8.35 -5.39
CA LEU A 483 4.16 9.31 -6.14
C LEU A 483 2.67 8.97 -6.13
N ALA A 484 2.32 7.69 -6.26
CA ALA A 484 0.93 7.22 -6.21
C ALA A 484 0.23 7.59 -4.89
N ASP A 485 1.01 7.71 -3.81
CA ASP A 485 0.49 7.95 -2.47
C ASP A 485 0.39 9.45 -2.13
N ILE A 486 1.05 10.35 -2.86
CA ILE A 486 1.10 11.78 -2.54
C ILE A 486 -0.31 12.37 -2.41
N ILE A 487 -1.15 12.15 -3.41
CA ILE A 487 -2.49 12.76 -3.47
C ILE A 487 -3.44 12.13 -2.41
N PRO A 488 -3.57 10.79 -2.31
CA PRO A 488 -4.35 10.14 -1.26
C PRO A 488 -3.89 10.49 0.16
N LEU A 489 -2.58 10.43 0.44
CA LEU A 489 -2.04 10.70 1.77
C LEU A 489 -2.10 12.18 2.14
N THR A 490 -2.04 13.10 1.17
CA THR A 490 -2.30 14.52 1.46
C THR A 490 -3.72 14.70 1.96
N THR A 491 -4.69 14.02 1.33
CA THR A 491 -6.11 14.07 1.72
C THR A 491 -6.31 13.52 3.14
N LEU A 492 -5.76 12.34 3.42
CA LEU A 492 -5.77 11.78 4.77
C LEU A 492 -5.08 12.72 5.77
N GLY A 493 -3.96 13.30 5.36
CA GLY A 493 -3.16 14.21 6.14
C GLY A 493 -3.91 15.48 6.55
N ILE A 494 -4.73 16.02 5.65
CA ILE A 494 -5.64 17.14 5.88
C ILE A 494 -6.71 16.78 6.91
N VAL A 495 -7.35 15.60 6.79
CA VAL A 495 -8.37 15.17 7.75
C VAL A 495 -7.76 14.97 9.14
N MET A 496 -6.61 14.30 9.25
CA MET A 496 -5.88 14.16 10.52
C MET A 496 -5.48 15.52 11.11
N GLY A 497 -5.01 16.46 10.29
CA GLY A 497 -4.69 17.82 10.70
C GLY A 497 -5.92 18.57 11.24
N PHE A 498 -7.07 18.45 10.58
CA PHE A 498 -8.33 19.01 11.06
C PHE A 498 -8.78 18.39 12.38
N VAL A 499 -8.77 17.05 12.48
CA VAL A 499 -9.17 16.30 13.68
C VAL A 499 -8.32 16.74 14.88
N TYR A 500 -6.99 16.76 14.73
CA TYR A 500 -6.10 17.26 15.78
C TYR A 500 -6.37 18.73 16.12
N TRP A 501 -6.52 19.59 15.10
CA TRP A 501 -6.73 21.02 15.32
C TRP A 501 -8.01 21.30 16.13
N ARG A 502 -9.07 20.50 15.90
CA ARG A 502 -10.35 20.65 16.59
C ARG A 502 -10.39 19.96 17.95
N SER A 503 -9.84 18.75 18.07
CA SER A 503 -9.82 18.01 19.34
C SER A 503 -8.79 18.54 20.35
N LYS A 504 -7.72 19.19 19.86
CA LYS A 504 -6.55 19.61 20.66
C LYS A 504 -5.98 18.46 21.49
N ASN A 505 -5.95 17.27 20.87
CA ASN A 505 -5.50 16.03 21.49
C ASN A 505 -4.86 15.13 20.42
N LEU A 506 -3.59 14.78 20.60
CA LEU A 506 -2.85 13.90 19.68
C LEU A 506 -3.49 12.52 19.56
N LEU A 507 -4.08 11.99 20.64
CA LEU A 507 -4.72 10.67 20.61
C LEU A 507 -5.83 10.56 19.56
N SER A 508 -6.50 11.68 19.22
CA SER A 508 -7.56 11.67 18.20
C SER A 508 -7.02 11.39 16.80
N SER A 509 -5.97 12.10 16.40
CA SER A 509 -5.36 11.91 15.08
C SER A 509 -4.53 10.62 15.02
N MET A 510 -3.85 10.25 16.12
CA MET A 510 -3.19 8.94 16.26
C MET A 510 -4.18 7.79 16.09
N LEU A 511 -5.33 7.82 16.75
CA LEU A 511 -6.34 6.77 16.58
C LEU A 511 -6.83 6.68 15.13
N LEU A 512 -7.17 7.81 14.51
CA LEU A 512 -7.58 7.86 13.10
C LEU A 512 -6.52 7.20 12.22
N HIS A 513 -5.26 7.59 12.41
CA HIS A 513 -4.14 7.10 11.63
C HIS A 513 -3.92 5.59 11.84
N CYS A 514 -3.93 5.12 13.10
CA CYS A 514 -3.82 3.70 13.40
C CYS A 514 -4.97 2.87 12.79
N LEU A 515 -6.20 3.39 12.82
CA LEU A 515 -7.36 2.75 12.18
C LEU A 515 -7.20 2.70 10.66
N TRP A 516 -6.72 3.79 10.05
CA TRP A 516 -6.44 3.85 8.61
C TRP A 516 -5.40 2.80 8.19
N ASN A 517 -4.26 2.77 8.87
CA ASN A 517 -3.18 1.85 8.55
C ASN A 517 -3.59 0.40 8.85
N SER A 518 -4.30 0.15 9.96
CA SER A 518 -4.82 -1.19 10.27
C SER A 518 -5.82 -1.68 9.24
N GLY A 519 -6.79 -0.84 8.85
CA GLY A 519 -7.77 -1.18 7.82
C GLY A 519 -7.10 -1.52 6.49
N SER A 520 -6.16 -0.68 6.05
CA SER A 520 -5.38 -0.91 4.83
C SER A 520 -4.56 -2.20 4.91
N PHE A 521 -3.92 -2.46 6.05
CA PHE A 521 -3.13 -3.66 6.29
C PHE A 521 -3.96 -4.95 6.24
N PHE A 522 -5.12 -4.97 6.91
CA PHE A 522 -6.01 -6.12 6.90
C PHE A 522 -6.66 -6.36 5.54
N ALA A 523 -6.96 -5.29 4.78
CA ALA A 523 -7.43 -5.41 3.40
C ALA A 523 -6.40 -6.10 2.52
N LEU A 524 -5.11 -5.73 2.63
CA LEU A 524 -4.03 -6.35 1.86
C LEU A 524 -3.81 -7.83 2.22
N ILE A 525 -3.90 -8.18 3.50
CA ILE A 525 -3.84 -9.59 3.93
C ILE A 525 -5.02 -10.38 3.39
N ALA A 526 -6.23 -9.81 3.41
CA ALA A 526 -7.40 -10.48 2.87
C ALA A 526 -7.30 -10.67 1.35
N LEU A 527 -6.70 -9.72 0.62
CA LEU A 527 -6.48 -9.81 -0.82
C LEU A 527 -5.51 -10.91 -1.22
N GLY A 528 -4.32 -10.95 -0.61
CA GLY A 528 -3.25 -11.82 -1.11
C GLY A 528 -2.74 -12.89 -0.17
N GLY A 529 -3.09 -12.85 1.13
CA GLY A 529 -2.59 -13.81 2.10
C GLY A 529 -3.03 -15.21 1.70
N LYS A 530 -2.13 -16.07 1.25
CA LYS A 530 -2.46 -17.47 0.94
C LYS A 530 -2.82 -18.24 2.20
#